data_AF-A0A0M1GG38-F1
#
_entry.id   AF-A0A0M1GG38-F1
#
_cell.length_a   1.000
_cell.length_b   1.000
_cell.length_c   1.000
_cell.angle_alpha   90.00
_cell.angle_beta   90.00
_cell.angle_gamma   90.00
#
_symmetry.space_group_name_H-M   'P 1'
#
loop_
_entity.id
_entity.type
_entity.pdbx_description
1 polymer ?
#
loop_
_entity_poly.entity_id
_entity_poly.type
_entity_poly.pdbx_seq_one_letter_code
_entity_poly.pdbx_strand_id
1 'polypeptide(L)'
;FPAYSQDSNSEENKPLPLNDEEYEARKKSITDNINKAVEDIKKKEKEVKYDRKVEGQSVFSEGNESVSGLYNKTIDGGGAYLFYLHSGRPPLNNLKLINNKDLSSYTEVFSTRWVQGGGNIYRPPVTGVNNLIYIENKGNITGKGTGPSNNQPAIHLISGKDFYFKNSGKITSKQDTSEIKAGNDLILETEGSKDSPSMLDKSKFNGKNVVLSNTGYSVFNEVNFGAAENFTFSNKGTILSYMTIDDFIKAGKGRYKAPEPNTDTKKEYEKYLEDFYKNHPPKDKDEYFAPEDRGKKYVPYETYKNIIEEYKKYREKIKDEEYKKFLEEYREEYPDDNPPEPGIEIDNEFDIMRLCVPNRECEGTLVNIGKVTFINSNRLYEIRKELHKASLKPKTVDEFIKEGNGAYIKPIPTRKTEEDYSLYKLDRGVVGTPIGAKNLYGENSGEIPGTLSLYFHNGYFINSKNIGTLSVNAERGLVVNRGTASLYISDYGEKSGLLEVDLKNSKVSKWSSINRNSAPTRVIVNEKTIIEDVLKADGTNETLVVSRDKDSELHNLEAGMNKYDGFEKLEMQGKW
;
A
#
# COMPACT_ATOMS: atom_id res chain seq x y z
N PHE A 1 44.07 -16.30 -20.57
CA PHE A 1 44.40 -17.14 -19.41
C PHE A 1 45.62 -18.00 -19.69
N PRO A 2 46.81 -17.69 -19.13
CA PRO A 2 47.86 -18.68 -18.98
C PRO A 2 47.93 -19.16 -17.53
N ALA A 3 47.81 -20.48 -17.36
CA ALA A 3 48.25 -21.31 -16.24
C ALA A 3 47.88 -20.87 -14.81
N TYR A 4 46.68 -21.26 -14.36
CA TYR A 4 46.41 -21.42 -12.92
C TYR A 4 47.32 -22.53 -12.37
N SER A 5 48.16 -22.19 -11.38
CA SER A 5 48.87 -23.18 -10.58
C SER A 5 47.86 -23.98 -9.77
N GLN A 6 47.77 -25.28 -10.02
CA GLN A 6 47.11 -26.21 -9.12
C GLN A 6 47.92 -26.26 -7.81
N ASP A 7 47.47 -25.55 -6.79
CA ASP A 7 47.95 -25.77 -5.42
C ASP A 7 47.39 -27.11 -4.93
N SER A 8 48.18 -28.16 -5.12
CA SER A 8 47.99 -29.49 -4.56
C SER A 8 48.43 -29.51 -3.09
N ASN A 9 47.64 -28.91 -2.20
CA ASN A 9 47.84 -29.08 -0.76
C ASN A 9 46.51 -29.32 0.00
N SER A 10 46.39 -30.58 0.46
CA SER A 10 45.45 -31.19 1.42
C SER A 10 43.96 -30.85 1.29
N GLU A 11 43.20 -31.74 0.64
CA GLU A 11 41.74 -31.82 0.67
C GLU A 11 41.15 -32.06 2.08
N GLU A 12 41.95 -32.51 3.06
CA GLU A 12 41.46 -33.03 4.35
C GLU A 12 41.01 -31.98 5.38
N ASN A 13 41.24 -30.68 5.18
CA ASN A 13 40.93 -29.64 6.20
C ASN A 13 40.15 -28.42 5.67
N LYS A 14 39.64 -28.46 4.44
CA LYS A 14 38.78 -27.37 3.93
C LYS A 14 37.33 -27.67 4.29
N PRO A 15 36.53 -26.70 4.77
CA PRO A 15 35.11 -26.91 4.98
C PRO A 15 34.50 -27.45 3.69
N LEU A 16 33.95 -28.66 3.75
CA LEU A 16 33.21 -29.25 2.65
C LEU A 16 32.02 -28.33 2.35
N PRO A 17 31.67 -28.13 1.07
CA PRO A 17 30.49 -27.36 0.70
C PRO A 17 29.28 -28.01 1.37
N LEU A 18 28.32 -27.18 1.81
CA LEU A 18 27.09 -27.62 2.48
C LEU A 18 26.49 -28.82 1.73
N ASN A 19 26.48 -29.98 2.38
CA ASN A 19 25.89 -31.19 1.82
C ASN A 19 24.36 -31.17 1.99
N ASP A 20 23.64 -32.05 1.30
CA ASP A 20 22.18 -32.04 1.32
C ASP A 20 21.60 -32.34 2.72
N GLU A 21 22.29 -33.15 3.53
CA GLU A 21 21.88 -33.44 4.91
C GLU A 21 21.99 -32.21 5.81
N GLU A 22 23.10 -31.47 5.74
CA GLU A 22 23.32 -30.23 6.47
C GLU A 22 22.37 -29.13 6.01
N TYR A 23 22.08 -29.07 4.71
CA TYR A 23 21.09 -28.16 4.14
C TYR A 23 19.70 -28.39 4.72
N GLU A 24 19.21 -29.63 4.72
CA GLU A 24 17.91 -29.96 5.30
C GLU A 24 17.90 -29.83 6.83
N ALA A 25 19.00 -30.16 7.52
CA ALA A 25 19.13 -29.95 8.96
C ALA A 25 19.02 -28.46 9.35
N ARG A 26 19.63 -27.56 8.57
CA ARG A 26 19.55 -26.11 8.80
C ARG A 26 18.14 -25.55 8.58
N LYS A 27 17.44 -25.98 7.53
CA LYS A 27 16.03 -25.62 7.29
C LYS A 27 15.12 -26.12 8.42
N LYS A 28 15.31 -27.38 8.84
CA LYS A 28 14.59 -27.96 9.96
C LYS A 28 14.83 -27.18 11.26
N SER A 29 16.08 -26.84 11.56
CA SER A 29 16.44 -26.02 12.73
C SER A 29 15.72 -24.67 12.77
N ILE A 30 15.59 -23.97 11.62
CA ILE A 30 14.82 -22.72 11.53
C ILE A 30 13.35 -22.99 11.89
N THR A 31 12.72 -23.97 11.25
CA THR A 31 11.31 -24.30 11.49
C THR A 31 11.06 -24.70 12.96
N ASP A 32 11.92 -25.54 13.53
CA ASP A 32 11.82 -26.01 14.92
C ASP A 32 11.96 -24.85 15.91
N ASN A 33 12.90 -23.92 15.67
CA ASN A 33 13.09 -22.73 16.51
C ASN A 33 11.86 -21.79 16.47
N ILE A 34 11.26 -21.60 15.29
CA ILE A 34 10.04 -20.79 15.14
C ILE A 34 8.89 -21.44 15.90
N ASN A 35 8.65 -22.73 15.68
CA ASN A 35 7.55 -23.45 16.33
C ASN A 35 7.69 -23.40 17.85
N LYS A 36 8.91 -23.65 18.36
CA LYS A 36 9.20 -23.57 19.79
C LYS A 36 8.94 -22.18 20.35
N ALA A 37 9.40 -21.11 19.68
CA ALA A 37 9.17 -19.74 20.14
C ALA A 37 7.67 -19.42 20.22
N VAL A 38 6.89 -19.83 19.22
CA VAL A 38 5.43 -19.65 19.17
C VAL A 38 4.73 -20.46 20.27
N GLU A 39 5.13 -21.70 20.51
CA GLU A 39 4.58 -22.55 21.57
C GLU A 39 4.89 -21.98 22.96
N ASP A 40 6.15 -21.58 23.19
CA ASP A 40 6.61 -21.02 24.47
C ASP A 40 5.85 -19.75 24.81
N ILE A 41 5.67 -18.81 23.87
CA ILE A 41 4.95 -17.57 24.13
C ILE A 41 3.45 -17.79 24.37
N LYS A 42 2.83 -18.75 23.65
CA LYS A 42 1.43 -19.14 23.87
C LYS A 42 1.24 -19.83 25.22
N LYS A 43 2.22 -20.60 25.69
CA LYS A 43 2.20 -21.19 27.02
C LYS A 43 2.31 -20.12 28.10
N LYS A 44 3.26 -19.19 27.96
CA LYS A 44 3.40 -18.02 28.85
C LYS A 44 2.10 -17.23 28.94
N GLU A 45 1.43 -16.98 27.81
CA GLU A 45 0.14 -16.29 27.77
C GLU A 45 -0.93 -17.00 28.59
N LYS A 46 -1.05 -18.33 28.49
CA LYS A 46 -2.05 -19.12 29.24
C LYS A 46 -1.84 -19.07 30.75
N GLU A 47 -0.61 -18.84 31.20
CA GLU A 47 -0.26 -18.70 32.62
C GLU A 47 -0.59 -17.29 33.17
N VAL A 48 -0.86 -16.32 32.30
CA VAL A 48 -1.22 -14.94 32.71
C VAL A 48 -2.64 -14.91 33.27
N LYS A 49 -2.77 -14.40 34.51
CA LYS A 49 -4.05 -13.99 35.07
C LYS A 49 -4.33 -12.54 34.68
N TYR A 50 -5.36 -12.32 33.85
CA TYR A 50 -5.82 -10.98 33.49
C TYR A 50 -6.77 -10.44 34.56
N ASP A 51 -6.37 -9.35 35.20
CA ASP A 51 -7.12 -8.65 36.23
C ASP A 51 -8.38 -8.00 35.65
N ARG A 52 -8.26 -7.53 34.39
CA ARG A 52 -9.35 -6.85 33.69
C ARG A 52 -9.56 -7.40 32.29
N LYS A 53 -10.82 -7.65 31.95
CA LYS A 53 -11.26 -8.04 30.61
C LYS A 53 -12.21 -6.99 30.06
N VAL A 54 -12.03 -6.60 28.82
CA VAL A 54 -12.77 -5.50 28.19
C VAL A 54 -13.21 -5.89 26.79
N GLU A 55 -14.41 -5.44 26.43
CA GLU A 55 -14.98 -5.61 25.10
C GLU A 55 -15.52 -4.26 24.62
N GLY A 56 -15.06 -3.75 23.47
CA GLY A 56 -15.61 -2.52 22.86
C GLY A 56 -14.69 -1.29 22.79
N GLN A 57 -15.33 -0.11 22.61
CA GLN A 57 -14.80 1.04 21.84
C GLN A 57 -13.57 1.78 22.39
N SER A 58 -13.43 1.97 23.70
CA SER A 58 -12.23 2.62 24.26
C SER A 58 -11.90 2.05 25.63
N VAL A 59 -10.68 1.57 25.78
CA VAL A 59 -10.17 0.98 27.02
C VAL A 59 -9.12 1.88 27.61
N PHE A 60 -9.40 2.36 28.82
CA PHE A 60 -8.47 3.12 29.66
C PHE A 60 -7.91 2.19 30.73
N SER A 61 -6.59 2.14 30.88
CA SER A 61 -5.94 1.45 31.99
C SER A 61 -5.34 2.43 32.98
N GLU A 62 -5.42 2.07 34.27
CA GLU A 62 -4.81 2.79 35.39
C GLU A 62 -3.33 2.38 35.63
N GLY A 63 -2.83 1.37 34.91
CA GLY A 63 -1.48 0.79 35.07
C GLY A 63 -1.39 -0.26 36.18
N ASN A 64 -0.25 -0.96 36.29
CA ASN A 64 0.00 -2.03 37.28
C ASN A 64 -1.01 -3.20 37.28
N GLU A 65 -1.71 -3.42 36.17
CA GLU A 65 -2.69 -4.49 35.99
C GLU A 65 -2.36 -5.31 34.72
N SER A 66 -2.92 -6.51 34.61
CA SER A 66 -2.92 -7.31 33.38
C SER A 66 -4.27 -7.16 32.67
N VAL A 67 -4.26 -6.65 31.43
CA VAL A 67 -5.49 -6.31 30.69
C VAL A 67 -5.66 -7.21 29.47
N SER A 68 -6.88 -7.69 29.22
CA SER A 68 -7.26 -8.42 28.01
C SER A 68 -8.41 -7.73 27.30
N GLY A 69 -8.18 -7.24 26.08
CA GLY A 69 -9.18 -6.63 25.20
C GLY A 69 -9.65 -7.55 24.08
N LEU A 70 -10.96 -7.55 23.82
CA LEU A 70 -11.60 -8.27 22.72
C LEU A 70 -12.40 -7.30 21.84
N TYR A 71 -12.11 -7.30 20.55
CA TYR A 71 -12.77 -6.45 19.55
C TYR A 71 -13.52 -7.30 18.52
N ASN A 72 -14.83 -7.45 18.75
CA ASN A 72 -15.74 -8.25 17.90
C ASN A 72 -16.73 -7.41 17.08
N LYS A 73 -16.65 -6.08 17.16
CA LYS A 73 -17.48 -5.14 16.40
C LYS A 73 -16.58 -4.19 15.61
N THR A 74 -17.00 -3.87 14.39
CA THR A 74 -16.35 -2.82 13.60
C THR A 74 -16.46 -1.50 14.33
N ILE A 75 -15.35 -0.78 14.45
CA ILE A 75 -15.29 0.53 15.09
C ILE A 75 -14.69 1.50 14.08
N ASP A 76 -15.47 2.50 13.69
CA ASP A 76 -15.03 3.55 12.79
C ASP A 76 -15.10 4.93 13.46
N GLY A 77 -13.97 5.39 14.03
CA GLY A 77 -13.74 6.81 14.35
C GLY A 77 -14.67 7.51 15.35
N GLY A 78 -14.86 6.96 16.56
CA GLY A 78 -15.56 7.68 17.65
C GLY A 78 -14.65 8.44 18.64
N GLY A 79 -13.35 8.13 18.68
CA GLY A 79 -12.42 8.66 19.68
C GLY A 79 -10.96 8.68 19.22
N ALA A 80 -10.09 9.28 20.03
CA ALA A 80 -8.66 9.37 19.73
C ALA A 80 -8.01 7.97 19.68
N TYR A 81 -8.27 7.12 20.67
CA TYR A 81 -7.68 5.77 20.81
C TYR A 81 -8.73 4.70 21.08
N LEU A 82 -8.48 3.45 20.66
CA LEU A 82 -9.32 2.29 21.06
C LEU A 82 -8.73 1.54 22.26
N PHE A 83 -7.41 1.53 22.40
CA PHE A 83 -6.71 1.15 23.62
C PHE A 83 -5.63 2.17 23.91
N TYR A 84 -5.62 2.72 25.12
CA TYR A 84 -4.46 3.49 25.55
C TYR A 84 -4.17 3.48 27.05
N LEU A 85 -2.89 3.66 27.38
CA LEU A 85 -2.41 3.92 28.73
C LEU A 85 -2.28 5.43 28.94
N HIS A 86 -2.95 5.98 29.96
CA HIS A 86 -3.00 7.42 30.21
C HIS A 86 -1.65 8.03 30.59
N SER A 87 -1.50 9.33 30.34
CA SER A 87 -0.33 10.10 30.77
C SER A 87 -0.06 9.97 32.27
N GLY A 88 1.19 9.69 32.63
CA GLY A 88 1.62 9.63 34.04
C GLY A 88 1.26 8.34 34.77
N ARG A 89 0.63 7.36 34.10
CA ARG A 89 0.34 6.05 34.68
C ARG A 89 1.56 5.13 34.64
N PRO A 90 1.69 4.19 35.59
CA PRO A 90 2.71 3.16 35.54
C PRO A 90 2.43 2.16 34.39
N PRO A 91 3.45 1.40 33.95
CA PRO A 91 3.27 0.36 32.93
C PRO A 91 2.25 -0.71 33.33
N LEU A 92 1.66 -1.38 32.34
CA LEU A 92 0.88 -2.59 32.54
C LEU A 92 1.77 -3.78 32.91
N ASN A 93 1.22 -4.78 33.59
CA ASN A 93 1.93 -6.05 33.79
C ASN A 93 1.94 -6.88 32.51
N ASN A 94 0.77 -7.08 31.90
CA ASN A 94 0.57 -7.83 30.67
C ASN A 94 -0.57 -7.20 29.86
N LEU A 95 -0.55 -7.39 28.53
CA LEU A 95 -1.57 -6.92 27.61
C LEU A 95 -1.92 -8.00 26.60
N LYS A 96 -3.21 -8.34 26.50
CA LYS A 96 -3.75 -9.18 25.44
C LYS A 96 -4.75 -8.39 24.61
N LEU A 97 -4.62 -8.43 23.28
CA LEU A 97 -5.56 -7.79 22.35
C LEU A 97 -5.97 -8.80 21.27
N ILE A 98 -7.25 -9.12 21.20
CA ILE A 98 -7.82 -9.99 20.16
C ILE A 98 -8.73 -9.14 19.29
N ASN A 99 -8.39 -8.96 18.02
CA ASN A 99 -9.19 -8.22 17.06
C ASN A 99 -9.73 -9.12 15.95
N ASN A 100 -11.05 -9.17 15.82
CA ASN A 100 -11.76 -9.93 14.80
C ASN A 100 -12.49 -9.05 13.77
N LYS A 101 -12.39 -7.72 13.88
CA LYS A 101 -13.14 -6.76 13.05
C LYS A 101 -12.31 -5.55 12.64
N ASP A 102 -12.84 -4.75 11.74
CA ASP A 102 -12.16 -3.54 11.28
C ASP A 102 -12.18 -2.47 12.37
N LEU A 103 -11.01 -1.93 12.69
CA LEU A 103 -10.77 -0.94 13.72
C LEU A 103 -10.15 0.29 13.10
N SER A 104 -10.73 1.45 13.38
CA SER A 104 -10.15 2.73 13.03
C SER A 104 -10.27 3.73 14.18
N SER A 105 -9.28 4.61 14.25
CA SER A 105 -9.23 5.70 15.23
C SER A 105 -8.76 6.99 14.55
N TYR A 106 -9.10 8.14 15.15
CA TYR A 106 -8.57 9.42 14.69
C TYR A 106 -7.05 9.51 14.91
N THR A 107 -6.51 8.90 15.98
CA THR A 107 -5.07 8.85 16.28
C THR A 107 -4.55 7.41 16.19
N GLU A 108 -3.67 6.96 17.10
CA GLU A 108 -3.28 5.57 17.27
C GLU A 108 -4.45 4.69 17.71
N VAL A 109 -4.59 3.50 17.11
CA VAL A 109 -5.62 2.51 17.49
C VAL A 109 -5.25 1.90 18.84
N PHE A 110 -4.00 1.44 18.96
CA PHE A 110 -3.44 0.87 20.19
C PHE A 110 -2.17 1.63 20.58
N SER A 111 -2.16 2.26 21.76
CA SER A 111 -1.03 3.08 22.20
C SER A 111 -0.67 2.90 23.67
N THR A 112 0.60 2.67 23.94
CA THR A 112 1.18 2.81 25.29
C THR A 112 2.18 3.96 25.36
N ARG A 113 2.12 4.90 24.41
CA ARG A 113 3.12 5.96 24.25
C ARG A 113 3.23 6.90 25.46
N TRP A 114 2.17 7.03 26.26
CA TRP A 114 2.02 8.10 27.25
C TRP A 114 2.44 7.73 28.69
N VAL A 115 3.15 6.63 28.94
CA VAL A 115 3.57 6.22 30.31
C VAL A 115 4.40 7.30 31.03
N GLN A 116 4.39 7.31 32.37
CA GLN A 116 5.11 8.27 33.23
C GLN A 116 6.55 8.56 32.74
N GLY A 117 6.79 9.80 32.28
CA GLY A 117 8.04 10.25 31.64
C GLY A 117 7.94 10.57 30.14
N GLY A 118 6.83 10.23 29.47
CA GLY A 118 6.65 10.26 28.01
C GLY A 118 5.79 11.39 27.45
N GLY A 119 5.95 12.62 27.93
CA GLY A 119 5.51 13.84 27.22
C GLY A 119 6.68 14.67 26.68
N ASN A 120 7.91 14.26 26.98
CA ASN A 120 9.12 14.99 26.63
C ASN A 120 9.91 14.16 25.62
N ILE A 121 10.00 14.67 24.40
CA ILE A 121 10.64 14.07 23.20
C ILE A 121 12.12 13.67 23.45
N TYR A 122 12.71 14.12 24.55
CA TYR A 122 14.10 13.91 24.96
C TYR A 122 14.34 12.73 25.91
N ARG A 123 13.30 11.99 26.34
CA ARG A 123 13.48 10.78 27.18
C ARG A 123 13.23 9.51 26.37
N PRO A 124 14.09 8.48 26.51
CA PRO A 124 13.93 7.24 25.77
C PRO A 124 12.55 6.61 26.07
N PRO A 125 11.96 5.88 25.11
CA PRO A 125 10.63 5.33 25.26
C PRO A 125 10.57 4.41 26.49
N VAL A 126 9.72 4.79 27.44
CA VAL A 126 9.43 3.99 28.64
C VAL A 126 8.57 2.80 28.22
N THR A 127 8.86 1.61 28.76
CA THR A 127 8.09 0.40 28.48
C THR A 127 6.63 0.61 28.87
N GLY A 128 5.72 0.37 27.92
CA GLY A 128 4.28 0.48 28.14
C GLY A 128 3.69 -0.71 28.91
N VAL A 129 4.31 -1.87 28.72
CA VAL A 129 3.94 -3.15 29.33
C VAL A 129 5.21 -3.82 29.82
N ASN A 130 5.23 -4.33 31.05
CA ASN A 130 6.43 -4.87 31.68
C ASN A 130 6.81 -6.27 31.18
N ASN A 131 5.83 -7.17 30.99
CA ASN A 131 6.10 -8.58 30.73
C ASN A 131 5.69 -9.03 29.34
N LEU A 132 4.39 -9.21 29.06
CA LEU A 132 3.93 -9.78 27.79
C LEU A 132 2.93 -8.87 27.11
N ILE A 133 3.14 -8.63 25.81
CA ILE A 133 2.11 -8.16 24.88
C ILE A 133 1.74 -9.33 23.96
N TYR A 134 0.46 -9.67 23.87
CA TYR A 134 -0.07 -10.74 23.04
C TYR A 134 -1.18 -10.20 22.14
N ILE A 135 -0.97 -10.22 20.81
CA ILE A 135 -1.93 -9.70 19.85
C ILE A 135 -2.28 -10.76 18.81
N GLU A 136 -3.57 -10.96 18.60
CA GLU A 136 -4.10 -11.65 17.42
C GLU A 136 -5.01 -10.70 16.66
N ASN A 137 -4.64 -10.37 15.43
CA ASN A 137 -5.37 -9.46 14.57
C ASN A 137 -5.85 -10.15 13.30
N LYS A 138 -7.18 -10.17 13.10
CA LYS A 138 -7.81 -10.65 11.86
C LYS A 138 -8.46 -9.57 11.02
N GLY A 139 -8.86 -8.46 11.65
CA GLY A 139 -9.46 -7.33 10.95
C GLY A 139 -8.45 -6.27 10.53
N ASN A 140 -8.92 -5.26 9.82
CA ASN A 140 -8.07 -4.13 9.43
C ASN A 140 -7.88 -3.17 10.61
N ILE A 141 -6.69 -2.57 10.71
CA ILE A 141 -6.35 -1.54 11.70
C ILE A 141 -5.92 -0.29 10.94
N THR A 142 -6.64 0.82 11.15
CA THR A 142 -6.39 2.07 10.43
C THR A 142 -6.21 3.23 11.40
N GLY A 143 -4.97 3.72 11.53
CA GLY A 143 -4.68 4.99 12.20
C GLY A 143 -4.88 6.16 11.23
N LYS A 144 -5.96 6.93 11.40
CA LYS A 144 -6.30 8.04 10.47
C LYS A 144 -5.34 9.23 10.60
N GLY A 145 -4.67 9.38 11.74
CA GLY A 145 -3.68 10.44 11.97
C GLY A 145 -4.26 11.86 11.93
N THR A 146 -5.53 12.05 12.28
CA THR A 146 -6.19 13.36 12.32
C THR A 146 -6.25 13.94 13.75
N GLY A 147 -5.34 13.51 14.62
CA GLY A 147 -5.25 13.94 16.01
C GLY A 147 -4.72 15.36 16.19
N PRO A 148 -4.91 15.97 17.38
CA PRO A 148 -4.40 17.31 17.69
C PRO A 148 -2.86 17.38 17.70
N SER A 149 -2.17 16.25 17.83
CA SER A 149 -0.74 16.13 17.60
C SER A 149 -0.52 15.50 16.22
N ASN A 150 0.11 16.25 15.31
CA ASN A 150 0.74 15.68 14.13
C ASN A 150 1.70 14.56 14.57
N ASN A 151 1.81 13.46 13.81
CA ASN A 151 2.78 12.35 14.02
C ASN A 151 2.30 11.26 15.00
N GLN A 152 1.18 10.62 14.67
CA GLN A 152 0.62 9.46 15.40
C GLN A 152 0.49 8.24 14.47
N PRO A 153 1.16 7.11 14.76
CA PRO A 153 1.07 5.90 13.95
C PRO A 153 -0.22 5.11 14.20
N ALA A 154 -0.47 3.99 13.50
CA ALA A 154 -1.60 3.13 13.85
C ALA A 154 -1.39 2.40 15.18
N ILE A 155 -0.18 1.92 15.45
CA ILE A 155 0.17 1.13 16.63
C ILE A 155 1.45 1.68 17.25
N HIS A 156 1.44 1.89 18.58
CA HIS A 156 2.63 2.20 19.35
C HIS A 156 2.64 1.38 20.64
N LEU A 157 3.27 0.21 20.60
CA LEU A 157 3.28 -0.77 21.68
C LEU A 157 4.70 -1.26 21.98
N ILE A 158 5.10 -1.13 23.25
CA ILE A 158 6.45 -1.47 23.71
C ILE A 158 6.36 -2.37 24.94
N SER A 159 6.82 -3.61 24.79
CA SER A 159 6.95 -4.60 25.86
C SER A 159 8.36 -4.58 26.46
N GLY A 160 8.46 -4.68 27.79
CA GLY A 160 9.71 -4.81 28.52
C GLY A 160 10.35 -6.19 28.42
N LYS A 161 9.57 -7.23 28.10
CA LYS A 161 10.10 -8.58 27.82
C LYS A 161 9.61 -9.09 26.47
N ASP A 162 8.47 -9.77 26.43
CA ASP A 162 8.05 -10.56 25.28
C ASP A 162 6.88 -9.90 24.54
N PHE A 163 6.84 -10.04 23.22
CA PHE A 163 5.79 -9.54 22.34
C PHE A 163 5.41 -10.61 21.31
N TYR A 164 4.16 -11.04 21.32
CA TYR A 164 3.58 -11.88 20.27
C TYR A 164 2.60 -11.07 19.42
N PHE A 165 2.74 -11.15 18.10
CA PHE A 165 1.83 -10.54 17.16
C PHE A 165 1.50 -11.49 16.00
N LYS A 166 0.25 -11.96 15.95
CA LYS A 166 -0.31 -12.63 14.78
C LYS A 166 -1.17 -11.66 13.98
N ASN A 167 -0.93 -11.54 12.68
CA ASN A 167 -1.66 -10.62 11.80
C ASN A 167 -2.13 -11.31 10.50
N SER A 168 -3.43 -11.23 10.21
CA SER A 168 -4.01 -11.60 8.92
C SER A 168 -4.69 -10.42 8.20
N GLY A 169 -4.83 -9.27 8.87
CA GLY A 169 -5.49 -8.08 8.32
C GLY A 169 -4.53 -7.03 7.76
N LYS A 170 -5.08 -5.90 7.32
CA LYS A 170 -4.30 -4.74 6.86
C LYS A 170 -4.12 -3.73 7.99
N ILE A 171 -2.88 -3.38 8.29
CA ILE A 171 -2.51 -2.31 9.22
C ILE A 171 -2.00 -1.14 8.39
N THR A 172 -2.68 0.00 8.49
CA THR A 172 -2.40 1.22 7.71
C THR A 172 -2.19 2.43 8.61
N SER A 173 -1.14 3.19 8.33
CA SER A 173 -0.81 4.41 9.08
C SER A 173 -0.72 5.59 8.11
N LYS A 174 -1.66 6.54 8.20
CA LYS A 174 -1.69 7.66 7.24
C LYS A 174 -0.46 8.57 7.37
N GLN A 175 -0.02 8.84 8.60
CA GLN A 175 1.11 9.73 8.87
C GLN A 175 2.39 8.94 9.19
N ASP A 176 2.48 8.42 10.41
CA ASP A 176 3.74 8.00 11.04
C ASP A 176 3.99 6.49 11.06
N THR A 177 5.22 6.11 11.42
CA THR A 177 5.65 4.71 11.53
C THR A 177 5.22 4.10 12.85
N SER A 178 4.49 2.99 12.79
CA SER A 178 4.13 2.17 13.95
C SER A 178 5.38 1.62 14.63
N GLU A 179 5.44 1.75 15.96
CA GLU A 179 6.54 1.23 16.77
C GLU A 179 6.08 0.02 17.56
N ILE A 180 6.65 -1.14 17.24
CA ILE A 180 6.36 -2.42 17.86
C ILE A 180 7.68 -2.97 18.40
N LYS A 181 7.81 -3.01 19.72
CA LYS A 181 9.09 -3.33 20.36
C LYS A 181 8.96 -4.30 21.52
N ALA A 182 9.95 -5.18 21.66
CA ALA A 182 10.12 -6.09 22.78
C ALA A 182 11.53 -5.93 23.40
N GLY A 183 11.64 -6.03 24.72
CA GLY A 183 12.94 -6.05 25.41
C GLY A 183 13.68 -7.39 25.27
N ASN A 184 12.95 -8.47 25.00
CA ASN A 184 13.45 -9.82 24.80
C ASN A 184 12.93 -10.41 23.47
N ASP A 185 11.93 -11.28 23.49
CA ASP A 185 11.46 -11.99 22.30
C ASP A 185 10.31 -11.23 21.61
N LEU A 186 10.45 -10.94 20.31
CA LEU A 186 9.38 -10.43 19.45
C LEU A 186 9.04 -11.48 18.40
N ILE A 187 7.82 -11.99 18.41
CA ILE A 187 7.36 -13.02 17.49
C ILE A 187 6.24 -12.45 16.62
N LEU A 188 6.45 -12.44 15.31
CA LEU A 188 5.50 -11.97 14.31
C LEU A 188 5.11 -13.12 13.38
N GLU A 189 3.82 -13.43 13.32
CA GLU A 189 3.22 -14.36 12.38
C GLU A 189 2.30 -13.61 11.41
N THR A 190 2.48 -13.78 10.10
CA THR A 190 1.65 -13.16 9.06
C THR A 190 1.00 -14.20 8.14
N GLU A 191 -0.33 -14.12 8.01
CA GLU A 191 -1.15 -15.12 7.30
C GLU A 191 -2.25 -14.47 6.42
N GLY A 192 -1.86 -13.79 5.34
CA GLY A 192 -2.80 -13.27 4.33
C GLY A 192 -3.11 -14.25 3.19
N SER A 193 -4.12 -13.95 2.38
CA SER A 193 -4.42 -14.65 1.13
C SER A 193 -4.26 -13.71 -0.07
N LYS A 194 -4.24 -14.26 -1.30
CA LYS A 194 -4.15 -13.41 -2.51
C LYS A 194 -5.34 -12.43 -2.62
N ASP A 195 -6.52 -12.86 -2.19
CA ASP A 195 -7.76 -12.05 -2.24
C ASP A 195 -7.91 -11.10 -1.04
N SER A 196 -7.27 -11.42 0.08
CA SER A 196 -7.14 -10.54 1.25
C SER A 196 -5.72 -10.60 1.79
N PRO A 197 -4.79 -9.85 1.17
CA PRO A 197 -3.42 -9.75 1.66
C PRO A 197 -3.40 -9.20 3.08
N SER A 198 -2.58 -9.82 3.94
CA SER A 198 -2.18 -9.15 5.17
C SER A 198 -1.24 -8.01 4.82
N MET A 199 -1.36 -6.87 5.49
CA MET A 199 -0.53 -5.71 5.19
C MET A 199 0.03 -5.10 6.46
N LEU A 200 1.31 -4.80 6.43
CA LEU A 200 2.01 -3.98 7.40
C LEU A 200 2.52 -2.76 6.63
N ASP A 201 1.96 -1.61 6.94
CA ASP A 201 2.33 -0.31 6.35
C ASP A 201 3.02 0.54 7.41
N LYS A 202 4.17 1.12 7.06
CA LYS A 202 4.99 1.99 7.92
C LYS A 202 5.13 1.40 9.31
N SER A 203 5.84 0.30 9.43
CA SER A 203 5.95 -0.44 10.70
C SER A 203 7.40 -0.77 11.02
N LYS A 204 7.81 -0.52 12.27
CA LYS A 204 9.13 -0.86 12.77
C LYS A 204 9.01 -1.90 13.87
N PHE A 205 9.69 -3.02 13.67
CA PHE A 205 9.73 -4.14 14.61
C PHE A 205 11.13 -4.26 15.22
N ASN A 206 11.25 -4.08 16.53
CA ASN A 206 12.53 -4.21 17.23
C ASN A 206 12.46 -5.17 18.41
N GLY A 207 13.42 -6.08 18.51
CA GLY A 207 13.54 -7.01 19.63
C GLY A 207 14.99 -7.34 19.95
N LYS A 208 15.22 -8.00 21.08
CA LYS A 208 16.50 -8.67 21.32
C LYS A 208 16.62 -9.90 20.42
N ASN A 209 15.60 -10.75 20.48
CA ASN A 209 15.37 -11.82 19.53
C ASN A 209 14.10 -11.50 18.75
N VAL A 210 14.14 -11.65 17.43
CA VAL A 210 12.99 -11.46 16.56
C VAL A 210 12.73 -12.74 15.76
N VAL A 211 11.48 -13.17 15.72
CA VAL A 211 11.00 -14.28 14.91
C VAL A 211 9.96 -13.76 13.94
N LEU A 212 10.17 -13.98 12.64
CA LEU A 212 9.22 -13.65 11.58
C LEU A 212 8.84 -14.92 10.83
N SER A 213 7.55 -15.27 10.86
CA SER A 213 6.96 -16.36 10.10
C SER A 213 5.89 -15.83 9.16
N ASN A 214 6.16 -15.86 7.85
CA ASN A 214 5.16 -15.59 6.82
C ASN A 214 4.75 -16.88 6.12
N THR A 215 3.47 -17.25 6.23
CA THR A 215 2.90 -18.43 5.55
C THR A 215 1.96 -18.07 4.42
N GLY A 216 1.55 -16.79 4.32
CA GLY A 216 0.55 -16.31 3.38
C GLY A 216 1.05 -15.25 2.41
N TYR A 217 0.10 -14.52 1.83
CA TYR A 217 0.35 -13.39 0.95
C TYR A 217 0.38 -12.09 1.76
N SER A 218 1.56 -11.48 1.89
CA SER A 218 1.81 -10.33 2.76
C SER A 218 2.37 -9.15 1.99
N VAL A 219 1.93 -7.94 2.36
CA VAL A 219 2.47 -6.67 1.89
C VAL A 219 3.21 -6.00 3.03
N PHE A 220 4.52 -5.81 2.89
CA PHE A 220 5.39 -5.09 3.80
C PHE A 220 5.78 -3.75 3.16
N ASN A 221 4.87 -2.76 3.23
CA ASN A 221 5.16 -1.43 2.74
C ASN A 221 5.88 -0.61 3.82
N GLU A 222 7.08 -0.12 3.53
CA GLU A 222 7.84 0.73 4.47
C GLU A 222 8.05 0.05 5.84
N VAL A 223 8.34 -1.26 5.83
CA VAL A 223 8.57 -2.05 7.04
C VAL A 223 10.05 -2.20 7.31
N ASN A 224 10.46 -2.09 8.58
CA ASN A 224 11.83 -2.31 9.01
C ASN A 224 11.90 -3.28 10.19
N PHE A 225 12.82 -4.25 10.08
CA PHE A 225 13.04 -5.29 11.08
C PHE A 225 14.43 -5.17 11.71
N GLY A 226 14.50 -5.06 13.03
CA GLY A 226 15.75 -4.98 13.79
C GLY A 226 15.81 -5.96 14.96
N ALA A 227 16.81 -6.83 14.98
CA ALA A 227 17.16 -7.66 16.13
C ALA A 227 18.51 -7.24 16.73
N ALA A 228 18.58 -7.05 18.03
CA ALA A 228 19.84 -6.76 18.71
C ALA A 228 20.76 -8.01 18.79
N GLU A 229 20.17 -9.20 18.85
CA GLU A 229 20.89 -10.48 18.85
C GLU A 229 20.44 -11.38 17.71
N ASN A 230 19.34 -12.12 17.85
CA ASN A 230 18.98 -13.18 16.90
C ASN A 230 17.75 -12.78 16.07
N PHE A 231 17.82 -12.95 14.75
CA PHE A 231 16.68 -12.84 13.85
C PHE A 231 16.44 -14.20 13.18
N THR A 232 15.30 -14.81 13.46
CA THR A 232 14.87 -16.06 12.80
C THR A 232 13.76 -15.74 11.81
N PHE A 233 13.96 -16.09 10.54
CA PHE A 233 13.08 -15.73 9.44
C PHE A 233 12.61 -16.97 8.69
N SER A 234 11.32 -17.09 8.42
CA SER A 234 10.76 -18.07 7.51
C SER A 234 9.71 -17.42 6.62
N ASN A 235 9.94 -17.44 5.31
CA ASN A 235 8.91 -17.14 4.31
C ASN A 235 8.55 -18.38 3.51
N LYS A 236 7.31 -18.84 3.65
CA LYS A 236 6.71 -19.93 2.86
C LYS A 236 5.64 -19.42 1.87
N GLY A 237 5.26 -18.14 1.97
CA GLY A 237 4.23 -17.50 1.15
C GLY A 237 4.80 -16.46 0.19
N THR A 238 4.09 -15.35 -0.04
CA THR A 238 4.54 -14.25 -0.89
C THR A 238 4.72 -12.99 -0.06
N ILE A 239 5.83 -12.26 -0.26
CA ILE A 239 6.06 -10.94 0.33
C ILE A 239 6.20 -9.91 -0.79
N LEU A 240 5.34 -8.89 -0.78
CA LEU A 240 5.47 -7.69 -1.60
C LEU A 240 5.98 -6.52 -0.76
N SER A 241 6.84 -5.67 -1.33
CA SER A 241 7.34 -4.47 -0.64
C SER A 241 6.56 -3.19 -0.97
N TYR A 242 5.48 -3.32 -1.75
CA TYR A 242 4.63 -2.21 -2.17
C TYR A 242 3.16 -2.61 -2.14
N MET A 243 2.29 -1.63 -1.90
CA MET A 243 0.84 -1.81 -1.91
C MET A 243 0.29 -1.90 -3.34
N THR A 244 -0.93 -2.39 -3.49
CA THR A 244 -1.66 -2.35 -4.77
C THR A 244 -2.00 -0.90 -5.14
N ILE A 245 -2.32 -0.63 -6.41
CA ILE A 245 -2.74 0.72 -6.84
C ILE A 245 -4.02 1.17 -6.11
N ASP A 246 -4.94 0.24 -5.85
CA ASP A 246 -6.17 0.52 -5.10
C ASP A 246 -5.85 0.90 -3.63
N ASP A 247 -4.92 0.20 -2.98
CA ASP A 247 -4.48 0.52 -1.62
C ASP A 247 -3.66 1.84 -1.58
N PHE A 248 -2.86 2.10 -2.61
CA PHE A 248 -2.11 3.35 -2.79
C PHE A 248 -3.06 4.56 -2.91
N ILE A 249 -4.13 4.43 -3.71
CA ILE A 249 -5.19 5.45 -3.82
C ILE A 249 -5.92 5.61 -2.48
N LYS A 250 -6.30 4.52 -1.82
CA LYS A 250 -6.95 4.57 -0.49
C LYS A 250 -6.09 5.22 0.60
N ALA A 251 -4.76 5.09 0.50
CA ALA A 251 -3.81 5.79 1.36
C ALA A 251 -3.74 7.30 1.08
N GLY A 252 -4.46 7.81 0.08
CA GLY A 252 -4.50 9.21 -0.32
C GLY A 252 -3.33 9.63 -1.21
N LYS A 253 -2.62 8.66 -1.82
CA LYS A 253 -1.46 8.92 -2.69
C LYS A 253 -1.84 9.01 -4.18
N GLY A 254 -3.11 8.82 -4.52
CA GLY A 254 -3.62 8.85 -5.90
C GLY A 254 -5.12 9.06 -5.95
N ARG A 255 -5.70 9.06 -7.16
CA ARG A 255 -7.14 9.24 -7.39
C ARG A 255 -7.64 8.34 -8.53
N TYR A 256 -8.94 8.06 -8.49
CA TYR A 256 -9.65 7.48 -9.63
C TYR A 256 -10.21 8.59 -10.52
N LYS A 257 -10.32 8.32 -11.82
CA LYS A 257 -11.18 9.09 -12.71
C LYS A 257 -12.65 8.91 -12.30
N ALA A 258 -13.45 9.94 -12.53
CA ALA A 258 -14.90 9.79 -12.44
C ALA A 258 -15.32 8.64 -13.38
N PRO A 259 -16.14 7.68 -12.90
CA PRO A 259 -16.60 6.59 -13.74
C PRO A 259 -17.49 7.15 -14.85
N GLU A 260 -17.07 7.00 -16.10
CA GLU A 260 -17.93 7.30 -17.25
C GLU A 260 -18.83 6.10 -17.53
N PRO A 261 -20.17 6.29 -17.69
CA PRO A 261 -21.07 5.20 -18.06
C PRO A 261 -20.68 4.62 -19.42
N ASN A 262 -20.81 3.31 -19.57
CA ASN A 262 -20.60 2.65 -20.86
C ASN A 262 -21.72 3.07 -21.82
N THR A 263 -21.53 2.83 -23.11
CA THR A 263 -22.44 3.30 -24.16
C THR A 263 -23.90 2.86 -23.94
N ASP A 264 -24.12 1.66 -23.43
CA ASP A 264 -25.46 1.13 -23.19
C ASP A 264 -26.13 1.76 -21.96
N THR A 265 -25.39 1.88 -20.85
CA THR A 265 -25.86 2.56 -19.63
C THR A 265 -26.15 4.03 -19.92
N LYS A 266 -25.35 4.69 -20.76
CA LYS A 266 -25.59 6.06 -21.18
C LYS A 266 -26.93 6.19 -21.92
N LYS A 267 -27.22 5.29 -22.86
CA LYS A 267 -28.51 5.27 -23.58
C LYS A 267 -29.69 5.00 -22.66
N GLU A 268 -29.55 4.06 -21.72
CA GLU A 268 -30.60 3.76 -20.74
C GLU A 268 -30.87 4.94 -19.82
N TYR A 269 -29.82 5.64 -19.39
CA TYR A 269 -29.94 6.85 -18.58
C TYR A 269 -30.56 8.02 -19.36
N GLU A 270 -30.17 8.23 -20.63
CA GLU A 270 -30.80 9.21 -21.52
C GLU A 270 -32.29 8.94 -21.67
N LYS A 271 -32.67 7.68 -21.89
CA LYS A 271 -34.08 7.26 -21.97
C LYS A 271 -34.83 7.48 -20.65
N TYR A 272 -34.21 7.18 -19.51
CA TYR A 272 -34.77 7.48 -18.19
C TYR A 272 -35.05 8.98 -18.04
N LEU A 273 -34.12 9.85 -18.43
CA LEU A 273 -34.32 11.30 -18.38
C LEU A 273 -35.47 11.73 -19.28
N GLU A 274 -35.54 11.20 -20.51
CA GLU A 274 -36.65 11.46 -21.43
C GLU A 274 -38.00 11.09 -20.81
N ASP A 275 -38.13 9.88 -20.28
CA ASP A 275 -39.36 9.39 -19.64
C ASP A 275 -39.69 10.20 -18.37
N PHE A 276 -38.70 10.54 -17.56
CA PHE A 276 -38.87 11.34 -16.36
C PHE A 276 -39.44 12.72 -16.70
N TYR A 277 -38.85 13.43 -17.67
CA TYR A 277 -39.33 14.76 -18.07
C TYR A 277 -40.68 14.70 -18.77
N LYS A 278 -40.96 13.63 -19.53
CA LYS A 278 -42.27 13.41 -20.15
C LYS A 278 -43.38 13.22 -19.11
N ASN A 279 -43.08 12.56 -17.99
CA ASN A 279 -44.02 12.32 -16.89
C ASN A 279 -44.14 13.49 -15.91
N HIS A 280 -43.26 14.49 -16.01
CA HIS A 280 -43.30 15.73 -15.20
C HIS A 280 -43.39 16.97 -16.08
N PRO A 281 -44.43 17.10 -16.93
CA PRO A 281 -44.57 18.26 -17.80
C PRO A 281 -44.73 19.54 -16.96
N PRO A 282 -44.29 20.70 -17.46
CA PRO A 282 -44.65 21.97 -16.84
C PRO A 282 -46.18 22.09 -16.81
N LYS A 283 -46.74 22.67 -15.74
CA LYS A 283 -48.18 22.96 -15.66
C LYS A 283 -48.61 23.73 -16.91
N ASP A 284 -49.74 23.32 -17.48
CA ASP A 284 -50.16 23.67 -18.84
C ASP A 284 -50.14 25.17 -19.17
N LYS A 285 -50.07 25.41 -20.48
CA LYS A 285 -49.94 26.68 -21.22
C LYS A 285 -50.91 27.82 -20.85
N ASP A 286 -51.82 27.66 -19.90
CA ASP A 286 -53.01 28.50 -19.78
C ASP A 286 -53.03 29.42 -18.54
N GLU A 287 -52.12 29.25 -17.58
CA GLU A 287 -52.14 30.07 -16.35
C GLU A 287 -51.54 31.49 -16.53
N TYR A 288 -50.80 31.75 -17.61
CA TYR A 288 -50.03 33.00 -17.79
C TYR A 288 -50.10 33.62 -19.19
N PHE A 289 -50.85 33.00 -20.09
CA PHE A 289 -50.98 33.45 -21.47
C PHE A 289 -52.43 33.89 -21.70
N ALA A 290 -52.62 35.10 -22.20
CA ALA A 290 -53.95 35.55 -22.61
C ALA A 290 -54.48 34.64 -23.75
N PRO A 291 -55.80 34.43 -23.86
CA PRO A 291 -56.38 33.55 -24.89
C PRO A 291 -55.89 33.94 -26.28
N GLU A 292 -55.59 32.92 -27.10
CA GLU A 292 -55.12 33.07 -28.47
C GLU A 292 -56.05 34.01 -29.27
N ASP A 293 -55.57 35.19 -29.62
CA ASP A 293 -56.14 35.96 -30.73
C ASP A 293 -55.25 35.73 -31.95
N ARG A 294 -55.82 35.09 -32.98
CA ARG A 294 -55.13 34.74 -34.25
C ARG A 294 -53.86 33.89 -34.11
N GLY A 295 -53.82 32.98 -33.13
CA GLY A 295 -52.72 32.01 -32.94
C GLY A 295 -51.44 32.58 -32.31
N LYS A 296 -51.52 33.73 -31.63
CA LYS A 296 -50.40 34.36 -30.93
C LYS A 296 -50.57 34.29 -29.41
N LYS A 297 -49.45 34.22 -28.69
CA LYS A 297 -49.39 34.09 -27.24
C LYS A 297 -48.88 35.36 -26.58
N TYR A 298 -49.72 35.99 -25.78
CA TYR A 298 -49.40 37.25 -25.11
C TYR A 298 -49.15 37.02 -23.62
N VAL A 299 -48.06 37.57 -23.11
CA VAL A 299 -47.66 37.48 -21.70
C VAL A 299 -47.59 38.89 -21.10
N PRO A 300 -48.13 39.15 -19.90
CA PRO A 300 -47.96 40.43 -19.24
C PRO A 300 -46.48 40.81 -19.12
N TYR A 301 -46.12 42.05 -19.42
CA TYR A 301 -44.72 42.49 -19.50
C TYR A 301 -43.95 42.28 -18.19
N GLU A 302 -44.59 42.45 -17.03
CA GLU A 302 -43.94 42.19 -15.74
C GLU A 302 -43.64 40.71 -15.51
N THR A 303 -44.53 39.82 -15.95
CA THR A 303 -44.28 38.37 -15.91
C THR A 303 -43.11 37.99 -16.82
N TYR A 304 -43.04 38.60 -18.01
CA TYR A 304 -41.90 38.43 -18.93
C TYR A 304 -40.58 38.85 -18.27
N LYS A 305 -40.54 40.03 -17.66
CA LYS A 305 -39.33 40.57 -17.02
C LYS A 305 -38.81 39.66 -15.92
N ASN A 306 -39.70 39.16 -15.06
CA ASN A 306 -39.33 38.24 -13.99
C ASN A 306 -38.75 36.92 -14.51
N ILE A 307 -39.37 36.32 -15.53
CA ILE A 307 -38.90 35.05 -16.12
C ILE A 307 -37.52 35.22 -16.78
N ILE A 308 -37.28 36.34 -17.46
CA ILE A 308 -35.98 36.61 -18.09
C ILE A 308 -34.89 36.86 -17.05
N GLU A 309 -35.17 37.58 -15.96
CA GLU A 309 -34.22 37.76 -14.86
C GLU A 309 -33.87 36.42 -14.18
N GLU A 310 -34.86 35.54 -13.98
CA GLU A 310 -34.65 34.20 -13.44
C GLU A 310 -33.79 33.34 -14.38
N TYR A 311 -34.08 33.38 -15.68
CA TYR A 311 -33.30 32.67 -16.69
C TYR A 311 -31.85 33.16 -16.80
N LYS A 312 -31.60 34.47 -16.66
CA LYS A 312 -30.23 35.03 -16.59
C LYS A 312 -29.46 34.45 -15.42
N LYS A 313 -30.04 34.48 -14.21
CA LYS A 313 -29.40 33.92 -13.01
C LYS A 313 -29.13 32.41 -13.16
N TYR A 314 -30.05 31.67 -13.77
CA TYR A 314 -29.87 30.26 -14.06
C TYR A 314 -28.70 30.00 -15.02
N ARG A 315 -28.60 30.75 -16.13
CA ARG A 315 -27.52 30.61 -17.11
C ARG A 315 -26.15 31.01 -16.55
N GLU A 316 -26.08 32.08 -15.76
CA GLU A 316 -24.85 32.46 -15.04
C GLU A 316 -24.41 31.33 -14.09
N LYS A 317 -25.34 30.75 -13.33
CA LYS A 317 -25.05 29.63 -12.44
C LYS A 317 -24.53 28.40 -13.20
N ILE A 318 -25.13 28.04 -14.33
CA ILE A 318 -24.64 26.92 -15.16
C ILE A 318 -23.23 27.19 -15.63
N LYS A 319 -22.95 28.39 -16.17
CA LYS A 319 -21.60 28.75 -16.64
C LYS A 319 -20.58 28.66 -15.52
N ASP A 320 -20.94 29.12 -14.31
CA ASP A 320 -20.08 28.99 -13.14
C ASP A 320 -19.84 27.52 -12.73
N GLU A 321 -20.87 26.67 -12.79
CA GLU A 321 -20.76 25.24 -12.48
C GLU A 321 -19.96 24.47 -13.54
N GLU A 322 -20.20 24.72 -14.83
CA GLU A 322 -19.44 24.16 -15.96
C GLU A 322 -17.98 24.61 -15.92
N TYR A 323 -17.72 25.88 -15.66
CA TYR A 323 -16.36 26.40 -15.53
C TYR A 323 -15.66 25.84 -14.29
N LYS A 324 -16.34 25.70 -13.15
CA LYS A 324 -15.80 25.01 -11.97
C LYS A 324 -15.45 23.56 -12.27
N LYS A 325 -16.32 22.84 -12.97
CA LYS A 325 -16.09 21.45 -13.39
C LYS A 325 -14.91 21.36 -14.35
N PHE A 326 -14.84 22.22 -15.36
CA PHE A 326 -13.69 22.33 -16.26
C PHE A 326 -12.40 22.64 -15.49
N LEU A 327 -12.42 23.58 -14.55
CA LEU A 327 -11.25 23.90 -13.73
C LEU A 327 -10.81 22.72 -12.87
N GLU A 328 -11.76 21.96 -12.33
CA GLU A 328 -11.48 20.76 -11.54
C GLU A 328 -10.84 19.68 -12.41
N GLU A 329 -11.43 19.36 -13.57
CA GLU A 329 -10.89 18.40 -14.55
C GLU A 329 -9.53 18.85 -15.14
N TYR A 330 -9.39 20.14 -15.47
CA TYR A 330 -8.15 20.70 -16.04
C TYR A 330 -7.02 20.68 -15.01
N ARG A 331 -7.27 21.10 -13.76
CA ARG A 331 -6.26 21.01 -12.69
C ARG A 331 -5.94 19.56 -12.31
N GLU A 332 -6.86 18.64 -12.54
CA GLU A 332 -6.62 17.20 -12.37
C GLU A 332 -5.67 16.63 -13.43
N GLU A 333 -5.77 17.12 -14.67
CA GLU A 333 -4.92 16.67 -15.77
C GLU A 333 -3.60 17.45 -15.88
N TYR A 334 -3.61 18.74 -15.54
CA TYR A 334 -2.50 19.70 -15.65
C TYR A 334 -2.36 20.57 -14.39
N PRO A 335 -1.89 20.01 -13.25
CA PRO A 335 -1.86 20.71 -11.96
C PRO A 335 -0.87 21.88 -11.88
N ASP A 336 0.14 21.89 -12.74
CA ASP A 336 1.19 22.92 -12.79
C ASP A 336 0.93 23.99 -13.86
N ASP A 337 -0.12 23.82 -14.68
CA ASP A 337 -0.48 24.75 -15.75
C ASP A 337 -1.64 25.65 -15.32
N ASN A 338 -1.59 26.91 -15.75
CA ASN A 338 -2.73 27.80 -15.61
C ASN A 338 -3.82 27.41 -16.62
N PRO A 339 -5.08 27.28 -16.18
CA PRO A 339 -6.19 27.02 -17.09
C PRO A 339 -6.32 28.18 -18.08
N PRO A 340 -6.68 27.90 -19.35
CA PRO A 340 -6.94 28.96 -20.32
C PRO A 340 -8.04 29.89 -19.81
N GLU A 341 -7.90 31.21 -20.07
CA GLU A 341 -8.94 32.18 -19.74
C GLU A 341 -10.24 31.82 -20.48
N PRO A 342 -11.39 31.77 -19.78
CA PRO A 342 -12.66 31.52 -20.43
C PRO A 342 -12.95 32.68 -21.38
N GLY A 343 -13.13 32.38 -22.66
CA GLY A 343 -13.55 33.37 -23.64
C GLY A 343 -14.89 33.98 -23.22
N ILE A 344 -15.01 35.31 -23.25
CA ILE A 344 -16.29 35.99 -23.01
C ILE A 344 -17.20 35.70 -24.21
N GLU A 345 -18.02 34.66 -24.11
CA GLU A 345 -19.06 34.39 -25.09
C GLU A 345 -20.21 35.37 -24.88
N ILE A 346 -20.39 36.29 -25.83
CA ILE A 346 -21.54 37.20 -25.87
C ILE A 346 -22.77 36.35 -26.18
N ASP A 347 -23.65 36.19 -25.20
CA ASP A 347 -24.84 35.34 -25.30
C ASP A 347 -25.91 36.05 -26.17
N ASN A 348 -25.86 35.79 -27.47
CA ASN A 348 -26.80 36.34 -28.46
C ASN A 348 -28.25 35.85 -28.25
N GLU A 349 -28.52 34.88 -27.35
CA GLU A 349 -29.86 34.32 -27.10
C GLU A 349 -30.80 35.27 -26.34
N PHE A 350 -30.31 36.36 -25.75
CA PHE A 350 -31.13 37.34 -25.04
C PHE A 350 -31.75 38.42 -25.95
N ASP A 351 -31.41 38.42 -27.24
CA ASP A 351 -31.87 39.40 -28.22
C ASP A 351 -33.18 38.94 -28.89
N ILE A 352 -34.26 38.81 -28.10
CA ILE A 352 -35.60 38.34 -28.55
C ILE A 352 -36.23 39.28 -29.60
N MET A 353 -35.59 40.42 -29.89
CA MET A 353 -36.09 41.51 -30.75
C MET A 353 -35.83 41.34 -32.25
N ARG A 354 -35.42 40.16 -32.74
CA ARG A 354 -34.98 40.02 -34.15
C ARG A 354 -36.01 39.39 -35.09
N LEU A 355 -36.25 40.16 -36.17
CA LEU A 355 -36.95 39.88 -37.44
C LEU A 355 -38.46 40.20 -37.49
N CYS A 356 -38.78 41.37 -38.03
CA CYS A 356 -40.14 41.76 -38.42
C CYS A 356 -40.22 42.20 -39.88
N VAL A 357 -41.27 41.73 -40.57
CA VAL A 357 -41.76 42.34 -41.80
C VAL A 357 -42.63 43.56 -41.42
N PRO A 358 -42.52 44.72 -42.10
CA PRO A 358 -43.35 45.88 -41.81
C PRO A 358 -44.85 45.51 -41.83
N ASN A 359 -45.61 46.00 -40.84
CA ASN A 359 -47.06 45.84 -40.69
C ASN A 359 -47.57 44.45 -40.23
N ARG A 360 -46.76 43.65 -39.53
CA ARG A 360 -47.23 42.50 -38.73
C ARG A 360 -46.63 42.53 -37.32
N GLU A 361 -47.40 42.11 -36.31
CA GLU A 361 -46.86 41.93 -34.95
C GLU A 361 -46.00 40.65 -34.90
N CYS A 362 -44.79 40.75 -34.35
CA CYS A 362 -43.81 39.66 -34.30
C CYS A 362 -43.48 39.25 -32.86
N GLU A 363 -42.62 38.24 -32.73
CA GLU A 363 -42.01 37.88 -31.45
C GLU A 363 -41.26 39.08 -30.83
N GLY A 364 -41.41 39.26 -29.52
CA GLY A 364 -40.88 40.38 -28.75
C GLY A 364 -41.69 41.69 -28.81
N THR A 365 -42.76 41.76 -29.62
CA THR A 365 -43.54 43.01 -29.78
C THR A 365 -44.41 43.30 -28.55
N LEU A 366 -44.34 44.53 -28.04
CA LEU A 366 -45.20 45.02 -26.96
C LEU A 366 -46.57 45.45 -27.50
N VAL A 367 -47.64 44.99 -26.86
CA VAL A 367 -49.03 45.30 -27.22
C VAL A 367 -49.78 45.76 -25.97
N ASN A 368 -50.46 46.90 -26.08
CA ASN A 368 -51.31 47.42 -25.00
C ASN A 368 -52.76 46.99 -25.25
N ILE A 369 -53.30 46.16 -24.36
CA ILE A 369 -54.71 45.73 -24.39
C ILE A 369 -55.35 46.24 -23.09
N GLY A 370 -56.19 47.28 -23.20
CA GLY A 370 -56.69 48.00 -22.02
C GLY A 370 -55.58 48.79 -21.31
N LYS A 371 -55.50 48.69 -19.96
CA LYS A 371 -54.48 49.34 -19.11
C LYS A 371 -53.25 48.45 -18.82
N VAL A 372 -53.10 47.32 -19.50
CA VAL A 372 -52.02 46.33 -19.26
C VAL A 372 -51.18 46.16 -20.52
N THR A 373 -49.86 46.16 -20.35
CA THR A 373 -48.89 45.90 -21.43
C THR A 373 -48.55 44.43 -21.49
N PHE A 374 -48.63 43.86 -22.69
CA PHE A 374 -48.30 42.47 -23.00
C PHE A 374 -47.14 42.40 -23.98
N ILE A 375 -46.48 41.24 -24.06
CA ILE A 375 -45.46 40.92 -25.06
C ILE A 375 -45.83 39.62 -25.77
N ASN A 376 -45.69 39.59 -27.10
CA ASN A 376 -45.87 38.37 -27.89
C ASN A 376 -44.57 37.55 -27.88
N SER A 377 -44.53 36.37 -27.26
CA SER A 377 -43.31 35.53 -27.26
C SER A 377 -43.60 34.05 -27.14
N ASN A 378 -43.17 33.27 -28.13
CA ASN A 378 -43.15 31.82 -28.09
C ASN A 378 -41.89 31.31 -27.36
N ARG A 379 -40.78 32.03 -27.46
CA ARG A 379 -39.50 31.75 -26.79
C ARG A 379 -39.61 31.71 -25.27
N LEU A 380 -40.47 32.53 -24.67
CA LEU A 380 -40.71 32.51 -23.23
C LEU A 380 -41.24 31.15 -22.73
N TYR A 381 -42.03 30.46 -23.57
CA TYR A 381 -42.53 29.11 -23.26
C TYR A 381 -41.41 28.07 -23.26
N GLU A 382 -40.45 28.16 -24.20
CA GLU A 382 -39.27 27.30 -24.22
C GLU A 382 -38.33 27.59 -23.04
N ILE A 383 -38.07 28.86 -22.72
CA ILE A 383 -37.30 29.26 -21.52
C ILE A 383 -37.94 28.70 -20.25
N ARG A 384 -39.27 28.75 -20.13
CA ARG A 384 -39.98 28.21 -18.98
C ARG A 384 -39.91 26.69 -18.90
N LYS A 385 -39.91 25.98 -20.04
CA LYS A 385 -39.66 24.54 -20.06
C LYS A 385 -38.25 24.23 -19.56
N GLU A 386 -37.25 25.01 -19.95
CA GLU A 386 -35.87 24.85 -19.48
C GLU A 386 -35.75 25.11 -17.97
N LEU A 387 -36.30 26.22 -17.47
CA LEU A 387 -36.34 26.53 -16.04
C LEU A 387 -37.10 25.46 -15.24
N HIS A 388 -38.22 24.96 -15.76
CA HIS A 388 -38.96 23.86 -15.15
C HIS A 388 -38.14 22.59 -15.10
N LYS A 389 -37.51 22.19 -16.23
CA LYS A 389 -36.57 21.04 -16.25
C LYS A 389 -35.46 21.20 -15.22
N ALA A 390 -34.86 22.40 -15.11
CA ALA A 390 -33.82 22.70 -14.13
C ALA A 390 -34.29 22.69 -12.67
N SER A 391 -35.57 22.98 -12.43
CA SER A 391 -36.18 22.90 -11.11
C SER A 391 -36.44 21.46 -10.66
N LEU A 392 -36.56 20.53 -11.61
CA LEU A 392 -36.71 19.12 -11.34
C LEU A 392 -35.36 18.51 -10.94
N LYS A 393 -35.42 17.50 -10.07
CA LYS A 393 -34.24 16.76 -9.59
C LYS A 393 -34.35 15.30 -10.05
N PRO A 394 -34.04 14.98 -11.31
CA PRO A 394 -33.91 13.59 -11.73
C PRO A 394 -32.75 12.93 -10.95
N LYS A 395 -32.75 11.60 -10.93
CA LYS A 395 -31.62 10.84 -10.40
C LYS A 395 -30.37 11.16 -11.21
N THR A 396 -29.24 11.27 -10.54
CA THR A 396 -27.92 11.30 -11.15
C THR A 396 -27.59 9.96 -11.83
N VAL A 397 -26.63 9.95 -12.76
CA VAL A 397 -26.18 8.71 -13.40
C VAL A 397 -25.66 7.69 -12.38
N ASP A 398 -25.02 8.16 -11.30
CA ASP A 398 -24.54 7.30 -10.21
C ASP A 398 -25.68 6.67 -9.41
N GLU A 399 -26.73 7.45 -9.08
CA GLU A 399 -27.92 6.93 -8.41
C GLU A 399 -28.67 5.93 -9.30
N PHE A 400 -28.75 6.22 -10.61
CA PHE A 400 -29.34 5.34 -11.60
C PHE A 400 -28.60 3.99 -11.68
N ILE A 401 -27.27 4.00 -11.69
CA ILE A 401 -26.44 2.78 -11.69
C ILE A 401 -26.56 2.02 -10.35
N LYS A 402 -26.55 2.71 -9.20
CA LYS A 402 -26.65 2.08 -7.87
C LYS A 402 -27.94 1.30 -7.64
N GLU A 403 -29.01 1.65 -8.33
CA GLU A 403 -30.29 0.94 -8.28
C GLU A 403 -30.34 -0.31 -9.19
N GLY A 404 -29.23 -0.65 -9.85
CA GLY A 404 -29.13 -1.83 -10.70
C GLY A 404 -29.63 -1.62 -12.14
N ASN A 405 -29.88 -0.38 -12.55
CA ASN A 405 -30.35 -0.03 -13.90
C ASN A 405 -29.20 0.23 -14.89
N GLY A 406 -27.98 -0.21 -14.59
CA GLY A 406 -26.80 0.00 -15.44
C GLY A 406 -25.63 -0.89 -15.00
N ALA A 407 -24.62 -1.00 -15.84
CA ALA A 407 -23.43 -1.79 -15.51
C ALA A 407 -22.53 -1.04 -14.52
N TYR A 408 -22.11 -1.71 -13.44
CA TYR A 408 -21.07 -1.16 -12.55
C TYR A 408 -19.74 -1.09 -13.30
N ILE A 409 -19.19 0.11 -13.45
CA ILE A 409 -17.90 0.33 -14.10
C ILE A 409 -16.87 0.50 -13.01
N LYS A 410 -15.86 -0.39 -13.02
CA LYS A 410 -14.75 -0.27 -12.08
C LYS A 410 -14.04 1.07 -12.34
N PRO A 411 -13.92 1.95 -11.33
CA PRO A 411 -13.21 3.21 -11.51
C PRO A 411 -11.77 2.94 -11.96
N ILE A 412 -11.30 3.72 -12.94
CA ILE A 412 -9.97 3.59 -13.52
C ILE A 412 -9.08 4.66 -12.89
N PRO A 413 -7.85 4.34 -12.44
CA PRO A 413 -6.91 5.35 -11.95
C PRO A 413 -6.67 6.47 -12.97
N THR A 414 -6.40 7.70 -12.51
CA THR A 414 -5.98 8.77 -13.43
C THR A 414 -4.62 8.44 -14.04
N ARG A 415 -4.29 8.98 -15.23
CA ARG A 415 -2.97 8.75 -15.86
C ARG A 415 -1.82 9.13 -14.91
N LYS A 416 -1.94 10.29 -14.26
CA LYS A 416 -1.01 10.75 -13.23
C LYS A 416 -0.87 9.74 -12.08
N THR A 417 -1.99 9.19 -11.60
CA THR A 417 -1.96 8.16 -10.55
C THR A 417 -1.22 6.90 -11.00
N GLU A 418 -1.37 6.48 -12.26
CA GLU A 418 -0.64 5.33 -12.81
C GLU A 418 0.86 5.60 -12.92
N GLU A 419 1.26 6.81 -13.34
CA GLU A 419 2.65 7.25 -13.41
C GLU A 419 3.28 7.33 -12.00
N ASP A 420 2.62 8.01 -11.06
CA ASP A 420 3.04 8.14 -9.66
C ASP A 420 3.15 6.76 -8.99
N TYR A 421 2.16 5.89 -9.20
CA TYR A 421 2.18 4.52 -8.69
C TYR A 421 3.31 3.70 -9.29
N SER A 422 3.61 3.87 -10.57
CA SER A 422 4.71 3.15 -11.24
C SER A 422 6.07 3.55 -10.66
N LEU A 423 6.29 4.84 -10.43
CA LEU A 423 7.49 5.35 -9.77
C LEU A 423 7.58 4.86 -8.32
N TYR A 424 6.49 4.94 -7.57
CA TYR A 424 6.40 4.42 -6.20
C TYR A 424 6.73 2.92 -6.14
N LYS A 425 6.14 2.13 -7.02
CA LYS A 425 6.37 0.68 -7.09
C LYS A 425 7.82 0.35 -7.42
N LEU A 426 8.43 1.09 -8.35
CA LEU A 426 9.85 0.94 -8.70
C LEU A 426 10.74 1.23 -7.49
N ASP A 427 10.56 2.38 -6.85
CA ASP A 427 11.34 2.81 -5.69
C ASP A 427 11.21 1.81 -4.51
N ARG A 428 9.98 1.43 -4.17
CA ARG A 428 9.75 0.42 -3.12
C ARG A 428 10.27 -0.97 -3.49
N GLY A 429 10.22 -1.34 -4.76
CA GLY A 429 10.81 -2.58 -5.27
C GLY A 429 12.34 -2.61 -5.08
N VAL A 430 13.01 -1.47 -5.24
CA VAL A 430 14.46 -1.31 -5.05
C VAL A 430 14.83 -1.26 -3.57
N VAL A 431 14.14 -0.47 -2.75
CA VAL A 431 14.41 -0.37 -1.30
C VAL A 431 14.13 -1.71 -0.61
N GLY A 432 13.01 -2.36 -0.99
CA GLY A 432 12.66 -3.68 -0.52
C GLY A 432 12.33 -3.76 0.97
N THR A 433 12.61 -4.93 1.55
CA THR A 433 12.38 -5.23 2.96
C THR A 433 13.72 -5.39 3.70
N PRO A 434 14.16 -4.39 4.50
CA PRO A 434 15.39 -4.48 5.27
C PRO A 434 15.22 -5.30 6.56
N ILE A 435 16.17 -6.20 6.80
CA ILE A 435 16.32 -7.00 8.02
C ILE A 435 17.73 -6.80 8.58
N GLY A 436 17.83 -6.27 9.80
CA GLY A 436 19.08 -6.09 10.53
C GLY A 436 19.17 -6.99 11.76
N ALA A 437 20.29 -7.68 11.94
CA ALA A 437 20.52 -8.57 13.08
C ALA A 437 22.00 -8.70 13.46
N LYS A 438 22.31 -9.20 14.66
CA LYS A 438 23.66 -9.71 14.94
C LYS A 438 23.81 -11.11 14.35
N ASN A 439 22.88 -12.00 14.64
CA ASN A 439 22.80 -13.35 14.09
C ASN A 439 21.52 -13.51 13.25
N LEU A 440 21.63 -13.93 12.00
CA LEU A 440 20.50 -14.19 11.11
C LEU A 440 20.36 -15.68 10.82
N TYR A 441 19.16 -16.23 10.97
CA TYR A 441 18.81 -17.60 10.62
C TYR A 441 17.55 -17.59 9.76
N GLY A 442 17.70 -17.63 8.44
CA GLY A 442 16.60 -17.37 7.52
C GLY A 442 16.36 -18.47 6.49
N GLU A 443 15.09 -18.72 6.19
CA GLU A 443 14.64 -19.58 5.09
C GLU A 443 13.61 -18.82 4.23
N ASN A 444 13.83 -18.80 2.92
CA ASN A 444 12.83 -18.42 1.93
C ASN A 444 12.51 -19.62 1.03
N SER A 445 11.34 -20.22 1.23
CA SER A 445 10.74 -21.22 0.34
C SER A 445 9.48 -20.69 -0.37
N GLY A 446 9.26 -19.37 -0.29
CA GLY A 446 8.18 -18.63 -0.95
C GLY A 446 8.70 -17.61 -1.98
N GLU A 447 7.86 -16.66 -2.38
CA GLU A 447 8.18 -15.65 -3.40
C GLU A 447 8.38 -14.25 -2.81
N ILE A 448 9.43 -13.56 -3.25
CA ILE A 448 9.71 -12.16 -2.91
C ILE A 448 10.06 -11.43 -4.22
N PRO A 449 9.09 -10.89 -4.97
CA PRO A 449 9.35 -10.28 -6.27
C PRO A 449 10.24 -9.03 -6.23
N GLY A 450 10.30 -8.36 -5.09
CA GLY A 450 11.14 -7.17 -4.88
C GLY A 450 12.51 -7.49 -4.26
N THR A 451 13.08 -6.50 -3.58
CA THR A 451 14.35 -6.63 -2.89
C THR A 451 14.18 -7.15 -1.46
N LEU A 452 15.01 -8.11 -1.07
CA LEU A 452 15.22 -8.51 0.32
C LEU A 452 16.63 -8.07 0.72
N SER A 453 16.72 -7.17 1.71
CA SER A 453 18.00 -6.60 2.16
C SER A 453 18.37 -7.14 3.54
N LEU A 454 19.50 -7.83 3.62
CA LEU A 454 19.96 -8.52 4.82
C LEU A 454 21.24 -7.87 5.35
N TYR A 455 21.23 -7.45 6.61
CA TYR A 455 22.36 -6.87 7.32
C TYR A 455 22.65 -7.68 8.57
N PHE A 456 23.76 -8.43 8.62
CA PHE A 456 24.06 -9.28 9.78
C PHE A 456 25.54 -9.53 10.06
N HIS A 457 25.88 -9.86 11.31
CA HIS A 457 27.26 -10.20 11.66
C HIS A 457 27.56 -11.68 11.37
N ASN A 458 26.63 -12.58 11.71
CA ASN A 458 26.84 -14.00 11.49
C ASN A 458 25.51 -14.72 11.22
N GLY A 459 25.60 -15.98 10.79
CA GLY A 459 24.47 -16.88 10.64
C GLY A 459 24.36 -17.45 9.24
N TYR A 460 23.14 -17.81 8.86
CA TYR A 460 22.87 -18.36 7.53
C TYR A 460 21.49 -17.98 6.99
N PHE A 461 21.43 -17.82 5.67
CA PHE A 461 20.20 -17.58 4.92
C PHE A 461 20.08 -18.59 3.78
N ILE A 462 18.93 -19.22 3.64
CA ILE A 462 18.65 -20.23 2.61
C ILE A 462 17.48 -19.76 1.75
N ASN A 463 17.72 -19.56 0.46
CA ASN A 463 16.69 -19.32 -0.54
C ASN A 463 16.49 -20.55 -1.43
N SER A 464 15.26 -21.03 -1.53
CA SER A 464 14.88 -22.15 -2.41
C SER A 464 13.93 -21.73 -3.54
N LYS A 465 13.54 -20.45 -3.62
CA LYS A 465 12.54 -19.93 -4.55
C LYS A 465 12.96 -18.58 -5.13
N ASN A 466 12.01 -17.80 -5.63
CA ASN A 466 12.30 -16.58 -6.37
C ASN A 466 12.38 -15.39 -5.43
N ILE A 467 13.53 -14.71 -5.46
CA ILE A 467 13.73 -13.37 -4.93
C ILE A 467 14.08 -12.47 -6.11
N GLY A 468 13.51 -11.27 -6.22
CA GLY A 468 13.89 -10.32 -7.27
C GLY A 468 15.35 -9.94 -7.12
N THR A 469 15.68 -9.28 -6.00
CA THR A 469 17.04 -8.93 -5.62
C THR A 469 17.32 -9.39 -4.19
N LEU A 470 18.39 -10.15 -3.99
CA LEU A 470 18.92 -10.50 -2.68
C LEU A 470 20.14 -9.61 -2.40
N SER A 471 19.94 -8.58 -1.59
CA SER A 471 21.00 -7.67 -1.15
C SER A 471 21.54 -8.14 0.19
N VAL A 472 22.84 -8.43 0.26
CA VAL A 472 23.49 -8.95 1.46
C VAL A 472 24.67 -8.08 1.85
N ASN A 473 24.65 -7.65 3.10
CA ASN A 473 25.78 -7.01 3.76
C ASN A 473 26.04 -7.78 5.05
N ALA A 474 27.08 -8.64 5.04
CA ALA A 474 27.34 -9.57 6.13
C ALA A 474 28.80 -9.54 6.57
N GLU A 475 29.06 -9.56 7.88
CA GLU A 475 30.43 -9.71 8.41
C GLU A 475 30.96 -11.09 8.02
N ARG A 476 30.21 -12.16 8.28
CA ARG A 476 30.53 -13.56 7.92
C ARG A 476 29.26 -14.41 7.88
N GLY A 477 29.37 -15.65 7.40
CA GLY A 477 28.30 -16.63 7.47
C GLY A 477 28.11 -17.38 6.17
N LEU A 478 26.87 -17.83 5.93
CA LEU A 478 26.50 -18.64 4.78
C LEU A 478 25.23 -18.10 4.09
N VAL A 479 25.31 -17.83 2.80
CA VAL A 479 24.15 -17.52 1.95
C VAL A 479 23.99 -18.63 0.94
N VAL A 480 22.89 -19.38 1.02
CA VAL A 480 22.55 -20.44 0.07
C VAL A 480 21.45 -19.93 -0.84
N ASN A 481 21.68 -19.94 -2.15
CA ASN A 481 20.66 -19.72 -3.16
C ASN A 481 20.52 -21.00 -3.99
N ARG A 482 19.38 -21.68 -3.89
CA ARG A 482 18.93 -22.77 -4.76
C ARG A 482 17.83 -22.32 -5.73
N GLY A 483 17.31 -21.12 -5.54
CA GLY A 483 16.24 -20.55 -6.36
C GLY A 483 16.75 -19.60 -7.42
N THR A 484 15.91 -18.62 -7.77
CA THR A 484 16.27 -17.53 -8.69
C THR A 484 16.47 -16.25 -7.91
N ALA A 485 17.59 -15.55 -8.12
CA ALA A 485 17.82 -14.22 -7.54
C ALA A 485 18.86 -13.40 -8.33
N SER A 486 18.65 -12.08 -8.40
CA SER A 486 19.75 -11.14 -8.65
C SER A 486 20.50 -10.92 -7.33
N LEU A 487 21.81 -11.12 -7.32
CA LEU A 487 22.63 -11.08 -6.10
C LEU A 487 23.37 -9.76 -6.01
N TYR A 488 23.26 -9.07 -4.88
CA TYR A 488 24.06 -7.89 -4.58
C TYR A 488 24.75 -8.08 -3.24
N ILE A 489 25.99 -8.54 -3.25
CA ILE A 489 26.74 -8.86 -2.04
C ILE A 489 27.81 -7.80 -1.83
N SER A 490 27.73 -7.09 -0.70
CA SER A 490 28.57 -5.93 -0.39
C SER A 490 29.38 -6.12 0.89
N ASP A 491 30.44 -5.33 1.02
CA ASP A 491 31.30 -5.29 2.20
C ASP A 491 30.56 -4.80 3.46
N TYR A 492 30.84 -5.43 4.61
CA TYR A 492 30.37 -5.06 5.95
C TYR A 492 31.31 -4.08 6.67
N GLY A 493 32.43 -3.74 6.04
CA GLY A 493 33.46 -2.84 6.56
C GLY A 493 34.58 -3.58 7.28
N GLU A 494 35.25 -2.90 8.21
CA GLU A 494 36.52 -3.37 8.80
C GLU A 494 36.46 -4.74 9.51
N LYS A 495 35.26 -5.21 9.89
CA LYS A 495 35.06 -6.47 10.59
C LYS A 495 34.81 -7.65 9.66
N SER A 496 34.70 -7.42 8.35
CA SER A 496 34.32 -8.45 7.39
C SER A 496 35.25 -9.67 7.44
N GLY A 497 34.67 -10.80 7.79
CA GLY A 497 35.26 -12.13 7.73
C GLY A 497 34.73 -12.94 6.54
N LEU A 498 34.94 -14.25 6.62
CA LEU A 498 34.59 -15.19 5.55
C LEU A 498 33.07 -15.27 5.36
N LEU A 499 32.62 -14.97 4.14
CA LEU A 499 31.26 -15.24 3.67
C LEU A 499 31.28 -16.34 2.62
N GLU A 500 30.51 -17.39 2.85
CA GLU A 500 30.29 -18.43 1.86
C GLU A 500 28.95 -18.18 1.14
N VAL A 501 28.99 -18.24 -0.18
CA VAL A 501 27.85 -18.01 -1.07
C VAL A 501 27.66 -19.27 -1.90
N ASP A 502 26.73 -20.12 -1.50
CA ASP A 502 26.45 -21.39 -2.15
C ASP A 502 25.34 -21.23 -3.20
N LEU A 503 25.73 -21.33 -4.47
CA LEU A 503 24.89 -21.13 -5.66
C LEU A 503 24.69 -22.43 -6.46
N LYS A 504 25.05 -23.60 -5.94
CA LYS A 504 24.80 -24.88 -6.62
C LYS A 504 23.31 -25.01 -6.96
N ASN A 505 23.00 -25.57 -8.13
CA ASN A 505 21.62 -25.84 -8.58
C ASN A 505 20.71 -24.60 -8.62
N SER A 506 21.27 -23.42 -8.88
CA SER A 506 20.54 -22.15 -8.80
C SER A 506 20.49 -21.41 -10.12
N LYS A 507 19.65 -20.38 -10.16
CA LYS A 507 19.62 -19.41 -11.26
C LYS A 507 20.00 -18.03 -10.72
N VAL A 508 21.11 -17.48 -11.22
CA VAL A 508 21.59 -16.14 -10.89
C VAL A 508 21.16 -15.20 -12.00
N SER A 509 20.33 -14.22 -11.64
CA SER A 509 19.77 -13.26 -12.59
C SER A 509 20.78 -12.21 -13.01
N LYS A 510 20.43 -11.47 -14.08
CA LYS A 510 21.23 -10.35 -14.59
C LYS A 510 21.56 -9.32 -13.49
N TRP A 511 22.63 -8.56 -13.74
CA TRP A 511 23.12 -7.49 -12.85
C TRP A 511 23.59 -7.96 -11.47
N SER A 512 23.90 -9.24 -11.33
CA SER A 512 24.44 -9.78 -10.09
C SER A 512 25.89 -9.37 -9.90
N SER A 513 26.23 -8.88 -8.71
CA SER A 513 27.58 -8.48 -8.35
C SER A 513 27.93 -8.84 -6.91
N ILE A 514 29.21 -9.11 -6.71
CA ILE A 514 29.83 -9.40 -5.43
C ILE A 514 31.02 -8.46 -5.29
N ASN A 515 30.97 -7.56 -4.32
CA ASN A 515 32.06 -6.66 -4.02
C ASN A 515 32.21 -6.57 -2.50
N ARG A 516 33.11 -7.38 -1.95
CA ARG A 516 33.43 -7.35 -0.51
C ARG A 516 34.81 -6.75 -0.25
N ASN A 517 35.30 -5.88 -1.14
CA ASN A 517 36.60 -5.23 -1.04
C ASN A 517 37.75 -6.24 -0.82
N SER A 518 38.34 -6.29 0.37
CA SER A 518 39.41 -7.25 0.73
C SER A 518 38.93 -8.44 1.55
N ALA A 519 37.63 -8.48 1.89
CA ALA A 519 37.09 -9.49 2.76
C ALA A 519 36.96 -10.85 2.04
N PRO A 520 37.38 -11.94 2.69
CA PRO A 520 37.36 -13.26 2.07
C PRO A 520 35.94 -13.68 1.74
N THR A 521 35.72 -14.08 0.50
CA THR A 521 34.41 -14.52 0.01
C THR A 521 34.60 -15.76 -0.87
N ARG A 522 33.85 -16.82 -0.59
CA ARG A 522 33.87 -18.06 -1.38
C ARG A 522 32.52 -18.23 -2.07
N VAL A 523 32.52 -18.31 -3.38
CA VAL A 523 31.31 -18.49 -4.20
C VAL A 523 31.32 -19.89 -4.77
N ILE A 524 30.39 -20.73 -4.33
CA ILE A 524 30.36 -22.15 -4.66
C ILE A 524 29.32 -22.39 -5.76
N VAL A 525 29.75 -22.98 -6.87
CA VAL A 525 28.91 -23.29 -8.03
C VAL A 525 29.06 -24.75 -8.45
N ASN A 526 28.09 -25.28 -9.19
CA ASN A 526 28.20 -26.57 -9.86
C ASN A 526 27.74 -26.47 -11.32
N GLU A 527 27.77 -27.58 -12.05
CA GLU A 527 27.39 -27.61 -13.47
C GLU A 527 25.92 -27.24 -13.75
N LYS A 528 25.06 -27.29 -12.71
CA LYS A 528 23.65 -26.92 -12.79
C LYS A 528 23.38 -25.46 -12.42
N THR A 529 24.40 -24.72 -11.98
CA THR A 529 24.28 -23.28 -11.73
C THR A 529 24.15 -22.52 -13.05
N ILE A 530 23.05 -21.78 -13.22
CA ILE A 530 22.78 -20.97 -14.41
C ILE A 530 23.03 -19.50 -14.09
N ILE A 531 24.00 -18.89 -14.78
CA ILE A 531 24.20 -17.44 -14.77
C ILE A 531 23.54 -16.85 -16.03
N GLU A 532 22.56 -15.95 -15.89
CA GLU A 532 21.83 -15.37 -17.03
C GLU A 532 22.68 -14.41 -17.89
N ASP A 533 23.68 -13.77 -17.27
CA ASP A 533 24.60 -12.84 -17.92
C ASP A 533 26.02 -13.09 -17.38
N VAL A 534 26.62 -12.12 -16.69
CA VAL A 534 27.91 -12.24 -15.99
C VAL A 534 27.70 -12.04 -14.49
N LEU A 535 28.28 -12.92 -13.67
CA LEU A 535 28.46 -12.70 -12.24
C LEU A 535 29.80 -12.00 -12.02
N LYS A 536 29.75 -10.74 -11.62
CA LYS A 536 30.93 -9.91 -11.38
C LYS A 536 31.41 -10.03 -9.94
N ALA A 537 32.70 -10.26 -9.76
CA ALA A 537 33.42 -10.12 -8.51
C ALA A 537 34.35 -8.91 -8.62
N ASP A 538 34.11 -7.84 -7.85
CA ASP A 538 34.88 -6.59 -7.94
C ASP A 538 35.84 -6.36 -6.74
N GLY A 539 35.92 -7.32 -5.81
CA GLY A 539 36.89 -7.27 -4.73
C GLY A 539 38.21 -7.95 -5.08
N THR A 540 39.05 -8.10 -4.06
CA THR A 540 40.45 -8.56 -4.16
C THR A 540 40.69 -9.89 -3.43
N ASN A 541 39.63 -10.54 -2.93
CA ASN A 541 39.76 -11.81 -2.20
C ASN A 541 38.56 -12.75 -2.39
N GLU A 542 37.89 -12.62 -3.52
CA GLU A 542 36.81 -13.47 -3.99
C GLU A 542 37.39 -14.75 -4.61
N THR A 543 36.95 -15.89 -4.11
CA THR A 543 37.30 -17.22 -4.61
C THR A 543 36.10 -17.85 -5.26
N LEU A 544 36.21 -18.21 -6.54
CA LEU A 544 35.25 -19.08 -7.21
C LEU A 544 35.58 -20.52 -6.84
N VAL A 545 34.63 -21.23 -6.27
CA VAL A 545 34.74 -22.64 -5.88
C VAL A 545 33.84 -23.45 -6.80
N VAL A 546 34.44 -24.28 -7.64
CA VAL A 546 33.72 -25.19 -8.52
C VAL A 546 33.59 -26.54 -7.84
N SER A 547 32.36 -26.91 -7.51
CA SER A 547 32.01 -28.19 -6.89
C SER A 547 31.42 -29.14 -7.93
N ARG A 548 31.98 -30.35 -8.03
CA ARG A 548 31.43 -31.41 -8.89
C ARG A 548 30.42 -32.30 -8.15
N ASP A 549 29.24 -32.48 -8.75
CA ASP A 549 28.36 -33.59 -8.41
C ASP A 549 28.90 -34.88 -9.07
N LYS A 550 28.63 -36.04 -8.48
CA LYS A 550 29.35 -37.31 -8.73
C LYS A 550 29.34 -37.88 -10.17
N ASP A 551 28.62 -37.28 -11.13
CA ASP A 551 28.38 -37.88 -12.45
C ASP A 551 28.35 -36.86 -13.62
N SER A 552 28.97 -35.67 -13.50
CA SER A 552 28.91 -34.62 -14.53
C SER A 552 30.16 -34.52 -15.44
N GLU A 553 29.94 -34.42 -16.76
CA GLU A 553 31.01 -34.15 -17.74
C GLU A 553 31.49 -32.69 -17.64
N LEU A 554 32.81 -32.49 -17.60
CA LEU A 554 33.50 -31.21 -17.30
C LEU A 554 33.17 -30.10 -18.33
N HIS A 555 32.84 -30.49 -19.57
CA HIS A 555 32.66 -29.60 -20.72
C HIS A 555 31.58 -28.52 -20.52
N ASN A 556 30.53 -28.80 -19.75
CA ASN A 556 29.45 -27.83 -19.52
C ASN A 556 29.90 -26.66 -18.62
N LEU A 557 30.86 -26.91 -17.72
CA LEU A 557 31.35 -25.89 -16.80
C LEU A 557 32.46 -25.03 -17.44
N GLU A 558 33.35 -25.64 -18.23
CA GLU A 558 34.35 -24.92 -19.04
C GLU A 558 33.70 -23.95 -20.04
N ALA A 559 32.61 -24.37 -20.70
CA ALA A 559 31.86 -23.54 -21.63
C ALA A 559 31.18 -22.32 -20.98
N GLY A 560 31.00 -22.34 -19.66
CA GLY A 560 30.37 -21.27 -18.88
C GLY A 560 31.32 -20.38 -18.09
N MET A 561 32.64 -20.62 -18.12
CA MET A 561 33.61 -19.86 -17.32
C MET A 561 33.67 -18.36 -17.68
N ASN A 562 33.34 -18.00 -18.92
CA ASN A 562 33.24 -16.60 -19.34
C ASN A 562 32.10 -15.81 -18.65
N LYS A 563 31.22 -16.49 -17.91
CA LYS A 563 30.15 -15.86 -17.12
C LYS A 563 30.59 -15.47 -15.70
N TYR A 564 31.83 -15.77 -15.32
CA TYR A 564 32.41 -15.40 -14.03
C TYR A 564 33.56 -14.44 -14.28
N ASP A 565 33.45 -13.21 -13.81
CA ASP A 565 34.41 -12.15 -14.08
C ASP A 565 34.96 -11.57 -12.77
N GLY A 566 36.26 -11.24 -12.74
CA GLY A 566 36.94 -10.62 -11.60
C GLY A 566 37.21 -11.49 -10.36
N PHE A 567 37.03 -12.81 -10.43
CA PHE A 567 37.44 -13.71 -9.34
C PHE A 567 38.97 -13.87 -9.29
N GLU A 568 39.56 -13.57 -8.13
CA GLU A 568 41.01 -13.63 -7.90
C GLU A 568 41.54 -15.05 -7.76
N LYS A 569 40.72 -15.97 -7.26
CA LYS A 569 41.10 -17.36 -6.99
C LYS A 569 40.07 -18.32 -7.56
N LEU A 570 40.57 -19.46 -8.03
CA LEU A 570 39.75 -20.60 -8.46
C LEU A 570 40.10 -21.82 -7.60
N GLU A 571 39.10 -22.41 -6.97
CA GLU A 571 39.20 -23.65 -6.20
C GLU A 571 38.36 -24.73 -6.86
N MET A 572 38.90 -25.95 -6.94
CA MET A 572 38.23 -27.13 -7.47
C MET A 572 37.91 -28.08 -6.30
N GLN A 573 36.64 -28.51 -6.17
CA GLN A 573 36.17 -29.39 -5.09
C GLN A 573 35.41 -30.61 -5.64
N GLY A 574 35.62 -31.78 -5.04
CA GLY A 574 35.02 -33.06 -5.48
C GLY A 574 36.02 -34.00 -6.15
N LYS A 575 35.57 -35.15 -6.66
CA LYS A 575 36.45 -36.05 -7.43
C LYS A 575 36.67 -35.48 -8.83
N TRP A 576 37.92 -35.15 -9.15
CA TRP A 576 38.33 -34.55 -10.42
C TRP A 576 38.82 -35.56 -11.45
#